data_AF-A0A820QZ88-F1
#
_entry.id   AF-A0A820QZ88-F1
#
_cell.length_a   1.000
_cell.length_b   1.000
_cell.length_c   1.000
_cell.angle_alpha   90.00
_cell.angle_beta   90.00
_cell.angle_gamma   90.00
#
_symmetry.space_group_name_H-M   'P 1'
#
loop_
_entity.id
_entity.type
_entity.pdbx_description
1 polymer ?
#
loop_
_entity_poly.entity_id
_entity_poly.type
_entity_poly.pdbx_seq_one_letter_code
_entity_poly.pdbx_strand_id
1 'polypeptide(L)'
;SPPIKDENNSNISDSPFHLLEGRWTFWYTHRPTTFRNSSVNYDSCLKKLGTFGSIEEFWCYYDHIKFPSELPLYSDIHLFKETLKPMWEEEGNRLGGKWILRLKKGLSTRLWELLVFA
;
A
#
# COMPACT_ATOMS: atom_id res chain seq x y z
N SER A 1 28.22 -2.83 51.38
CA SER A 1 27.03 -3.21 50.59
C SER A 1 27.40 -3.21 49.12
N PRO A 2 27.02 -4.21 48.33
CA PRO A 2 27.21 -4.17 46.87
C PRO A 2 26.26 -3.15 46.25
N PRO A 3 26.61 -2.51 45.12
CA PRO A 3 25.72 -1.59 44.43
C PRO A 3 24.58 -2.37 43.77
N ILE A 4 23.37 -1.83 43.92
CA ILE A 4 22.15 -2.29 43.23
C ILE A 4 22.38 -2.06 41.73
N LYS A 5 22.36 -3.13 40.95
CA LYS A 5 22.20 -3.02 39.50
C LYS A 5 20.73 -2.74 39.25
N ASP A 6 20.45 -1.59 38.63
CA ASP A 6 19.15 -1.28 38.06
C ASP A 6 18.90 -2.16 36.84
N GLU A 7 18.54 -3.42 37.08
CA GLU A 7 17.95 -4.30 36.07
C GLU A 7 16.44 -4.05 36.08
N ASN A 8 15.96 -3.22 35.16
CA ASN A 8 14.65 -3.34 34.51
C ASN A 8 14.47 -2.28 33.41
N ASN A 9 15.40 -2.28 32.44
CA ASN A 9 15.14 -1.70 31.12
C ASN A 9 15.15 -2.81 30.08
N SER A 10 14.19 -3.72 30.17
CA SER A 10 13.99 -4.78 29.18
C SER A 10 12.63 -4.63 28.51
N ASN A 11 12.68 -4.61 27.17
CA ASN A 11 11.67 -5.09 26.23
C ASN A 11 10.82 -4.01 25.52
N ILE A 12 11.46 -3.24 24.65
CA ILE A 12 10.81 -2.86 23.38
C ILE A 12 11.80 -3.21 22.26
N SER A 13 11.34 -4.03 21.30
CA SER A 13 11.96 -4.45 20.03
C SER A 13 12.93 -5.63 20.02
N ASP A 14 12.44 -6.85 20.28
CA ASP A 14 12.94 -8.07 19.61
C ASP A 14 11.82 -8.66 18.72
N SER A 15 11.09 -7.80 18.00
CA SER A 15 10.23 -8.28 16.93
C SER A 15 11.14 -8.82 15.82
N PRO A 16 10.98 -10.07 15.35
CA PRO A 16 11.73 -10.57 14.21
C PRO A 16 11.35 -9.85 12.90
N PHE A 17 10.31 -9.01 12.95
CA PHE A 17 9.78 -8.23 11.84
C PHE A 17 10.25 -6.78 11.89
N HIS A 18 10.64 -6.26 10.72
CA HIS A 18 10.96 -4.86 10.54
C HIS A 18 9.67 -4.03 10.44
N LEU A 19 9.26 -3.45 11.56
CA LEU A 19 8.03 -2.67 11.66
C LEU A 19 8.12 -1.35 10.88
N LEU A 20 7.02 -1.00 10.22
CA LEU A 20 6.81 0.30 9.59
C LEU A 20 6.30 1.32 10.61
N GLU A 21 6.50 2.62 10.34
CA GLU A 21 5.99 3.72 11.18
C GLU A 21 4.46 3.68 11.34
N GLY A 22 3.76 3.06 10.39
CA GLY A 22 2.32 2.84 10.45
C GLY A 22 1.88 1.69 9.57
N ARG A 23 0.60 1.34 9.66
CA ARG A 23 0.01 0.27 8.86
C ARG A 23 -0.45 0.81 7.51
N TRP A 24 -0.24 0.02 6.48
CA TRP A 24 -0.54 0.36 5.09
C TRP A 24 -1.42 -0.70 4.45
N THR A 25 -2.23 -0.29 3.49
CA THR A 25 -3.22 -1.12 2.81
C THR A 25 -3.07 -1.02 1.31
N PHE A 26 -2.93 -2.18 0.67
CA PHE A 26 -3.05 -2.29 -0.77
C PHE A 26 -4.51 -2.31 -1.20
N TRP A 27 -4.81 -1.56 -2.26
CA TRP A 27 -6.10 -1.54 -2.92
C TRP A 27 -5.93 -1.75 -4.42
N TYR A 28 -6.97 -2.29 -5.05
CA TYR A 28 -7.02 -2.51 -6.49
C TYR A 28 -8.33 -1.97 -7.06
N THR A 29 -8.26 -1.28 -8.19
CA THR A 29 -9.43 -0.91 -8.97
C THR A 29 -9.31 -1.44 -10.39
N HIS A 30 -10.39 -1.99 -10.93
CA HIS A 30 -10.50 -2.33 -12.34
C HIS A 30 -11.76 -1.70 -12.94
N ARG A 31 -11.60 -0.95 -14.03
CA ARG A 31 -12.69 -0.26 -14.71
C ARG A 31 -12.89 -0.86 -16.11
N PRO A 32 -13.98 -1.60 -16.38
CA PRO A 32 -14.15 -2.20 -17.70
C PRO A 32 -14.38 -1.14 -18.79
N THR A 33 -14.04 -1.47 -20.04
CA THR A 33 -14.01 -0.53 -21.18
C THR A 33 -15.38 0.04 -21.57
N THR A 34 -16.47 -0.69 -21.31
CA THR A 34 -17.87 -0.27 -21.53
C THR A 34 -18.34 0.84 -20.59
N PHE A 35 -17.53 1.22 -19.59
CA PHE A 35 -17.91 2.10 -18.48
C PHE A 35 -17.77 3.59 -18.81
N ARG A 36 -17.52 3.98 -20.06
CA ARG A 36 -17.50 5.39 -20.46
C ARG A 36 -18.85 6.11 -20.29
N ASN A 37 -19.96 5.37 -20.18
CA ASN A 37 -21.33 5.91 -20.24
C ASN A 37 -22.21 5.58 -19.03
N SER A 38 -21.69 4.95 -17.97
CA SER A 38 -22.49 4.59 -16.78
C SER A 38 -21.91 5.22 -15.52
N SER A 39 -22.77 5.84 -14.72
CA SER A 39 -22.50 6.42 -13.39
C SER A 39 -22.18 5.35 -12.34
N VAL A 40 -21.17 4.51 -12.62
CA VAL A 40 -20.76 3.47 -11.69
C VAL A 40 -19.91 4.11 -10.60
N ASN A 41 -20.35 3.88 -9.37
CA ASN A 41 -19.76 4.44 -8.16
C ASN A 41 -18.33 3.90 -7.99
N TYR A 42 -17.33 4.77 -7.90
CA TYR A 42 -15.90 4.40 -7.80
C TYR A 42 -15.64 3.37 -6.69
N ASP A 43 -16.37 3.48 -5.58
CA ASP A 43 -16.33 2.58 -4.44
C ASP A 43 -16.63 1.12 -4.81
N SER A 44 -17.56 0.88 -5.76
CA SER A 44 -17.92 -0.47 -6.20
C SER A 44 -16.80 -1.19 -6.98
N CYS A 45 -15.87 -0.43 -7.55
CA CYS A 45 -14.72 -0.97 -8.27
C CYS A 45 -13.48 -1.12 -7.37
N LEU A 46 -13.53 -0.61 -6.14
CA LEU A 46 -12.40 -0.56 -5.22
C LEU A 46 -12.35 -1.81 -4.34
N LYS A 47 -11.25 -2.54 -4.40
CA LYS A 47 -11.04 -3.78 -3.65
C LYS A 47 -9.86 -3.63 -2.70
N LYS A 48 -10.07 -3.91 -1.41
CA LYS A 48 -8.99 -4.04 -0.44
C LYS A 48 -8.27 -5.36 -0.68
N LEU A 49 -6.96 -5.32 -0.93
CA LEU A 49 -6.14 -6.52 -1.11
C LEU A 49 -5.60 -7.03 0.21
N GLY A 50 -5.19 -6.13 1.11
CA GLY A 50 -4.67 -6.50 2.42
C GLY A 50 -3.99 -5.33 3.13
N THR A 51 -3.76 -5.50 4.43
CA THR A 51 -3.07 -4.51 5.28
C THR A 51 -1.84 -5.15 5.91
N PHE A 52 -0.76 -4.39 5.98
CA PHE A 52 0.52 -4.81 6.57
C PHE A 52 1.09 -3.70 7.47
N GLY A 53 1.84 -4.10 8.48
CA GLY A 53 2.57 -3.22 9.41
C GLY A 53 4.08 -3.49 9.45
N SER A 54 4.58 -4.47 8.71
CA SER A 54 6.01 -4.76 8.59
C SER A 54 6.46 -4.94 7.15
N ILE A 55 7.77 -4.90 6.91
CA ILE A 55 8.38 -5.15 5.60
C ILE A 55 8.11 -6.58 5.12
N GLU A 56 8.14 -7.57 6.02
CA GLU A 56 7.90 -8.96 5.70
C GLU A 56 6.44 -9.20 5.30
N GLU A 57 5.50 -8.62 6.03
CA GLU A 57 4.09 -8.65 5.65
C GLU A 57 3.85 -7.95 4.32
N PHE A 58 4.57 -6.84 4.02
CA PHE A 58 4.52 -6.19 2.72
C PHE A 58 4.88 -7.16 1.58
N TRP A 59 5.98 -7.92 1.72
CA TRP A 59 6.42 -8.87 0.70
C TRP A 59 5.40 -10.00 0.48
N CYS A 60 4.73 -10.47 1.54
CA CYS A 60 3.66 -11.46 1.41
C CYS A 60 2.52 -11.00 0.48
N TYR A 61 2.20 -9.70 0.44
CA TYR A 61 1.21 -9.18 -0.50
C TYR A 61 1.84 -8.88 -1.87
N TYR A 62 2.99 -8.22 -1.87
CA TYR A 62 3.65 -7.75 -3.09
C TYR A 62 3.97 -8.87 -4.07
N ASP A 63 4.47 -10.01 -3.58
CA ASP A 63 4.84 -11.15 -4.43
C ASP A 63 3.65 -11.77 -5.18
N HIS A 64 2.43 -11.55 -4.68
CA HIS A 64 1.19 -12.02 -5.29
C HIS A 64 0.53 -10.98 -6.20
N ILE A 65 1.03 -9.74 -6.20
CA ILE A 65 0.56 -8.69 -7.10
C ILE A 65 1.14 -8.93 -8.48
N LYS A 66 0.26 -9.07 -9.49
CA LYS A 66 0.66 -9.20 -10.89
C LYS A 66 1.50 -8.00 -11.31
N PHE A 67 2.53 -8.26 -12.13
CA PHE A 67 3.35 -7.19 -12.67
C PHE A 67 2.46 -6.15 -13.37
N PRO A 68 2.77 -4.85 -13.30
CA PRO A 68 1.94 -3.83 -13.93
C PRO A 68 1.68 -4.06 -15.43
N SER A 69 2.60 -4.74 -16.12
CA SER A 69 2.47 -5.14 -17.53
C SER A 69 1.45 -6.26 -17.79
N GLU A 70 1.10 -7.03 -16.77
CA GLU A 70 0.14 -8.14 -16.82
C GLU A 70 -1.26 -7.73 -16.33
N LEU A 71 -1.39 -6.54 -15.75
CA LEU A 71 -2.68 -6.04 -15.31
C LEU A 71 -3.58 -5.74 -16.50
N PRO A 72 -4.90 -6.03 -16.40
CA PRO A 72 -5.86 -5.60 -17.39
C PRO A 72 -5.82 -4.09 -17.61
N LEU A 73 -6.13 -3.64 -18.83
CA LEU A 73 -6.27 -2.20 -19.13
C LEU A 73 -7.25 -1.55 -18.15
N TYR A 74 -6.98 -0.28 -17.82
CA TYR A 74 -7.78 0.51 -16.86
C TYR A 74 -7.81 -0.08 -15.44
N SER A 75 -6.73 -0.74 -15.05
CA SER A 75 -6.49 -1.15 -13.67
C SER A 75 -5.53 -0.20 -12.97
N ASP A 76 -5.78 0.05 -11.68
CA ASP A 76 -4.88 0.82 -10.81
C ASP A 76 -4.62 -0.01 -9.52
N ILE A 77 -3.37 0.02 -9.04
CA ILE A 77 -3.00 -0.42 -7.69
C ILE A 77 -2.78 0.83 -6.84
N HIS A 78 -3.28 0.82 -5.61
CA HIS A 78 -3.15 1.94 -4.68
C HIS A 78 -2.54 1.44 -3.36
N LEU A 79 -1.71 2.27 -2.73
CA LEU A 79 -1.14 2.00 -1.41
C LEU A 79 -1.46 3.19 -0.50
N PHE A 80 -2.16 2.95 0.61
CA PHE A 80 -2.67 3.98 1.52
C PHE A 80 -2.43 3.59 2.97
N LYS A 81 -2.27 4.56 3.88
CA LYS A 81 -2.31 4.27 5.33
C LYS A 81 -3.65 3.62 5.69
N GLU A 82 -3.65 2.66 6.62
CA GLU A 82 -4.83 1.84 6.95
C GLU A 82 -6.06 2.66 7.33
N THR A 83 -5.87 3.79 7.98
CA THR A 83 -6.96 4.67 8.44
C THR A 83 -7.63 5.46 7.31
N LEU A 84 -7.10 5.41 6.09
CA LEU A 84 -7.59 6.21 4.96
C LEU A 84 -8.00 5.30 3.80
N LYS A 85 -9.26 5.41 3.40
CA LYS A 85 -9.69 4.86 2.11
C LYS A 85 -9.12 5.72 0.97
N PRO A 86 -8.82 5.14 -0.20
CA PRO A 86 -8.34 5.87 -1.37
C PRO A 86 -9.48 6.63 -2.07
N MET A 87 -10.19 7.47 -1.33
CA MET A 87 -11.29 8.30 -1.81
C MET A 87 -11.05 9.77 -1.44
N TRP A 88 -11.41 10.67 -2.34
CA TRP A 88 -11.22 12.12 -2.15
C TRP A 88 -12.16 12.71 -1.08
N GLU A 89 -13.22 12.00 -0.72
CA GLU A 89 -14.24 12.40 0.26
C GLU A 89 -13.82 12.13 1.71
N GLU A 90 -12.76 11.36 1.94
CA GLU A 90 -12.22 11.13 3.28
C GLU A 90 -11.57 12.42 3.82
N GLU A 91 -11.96 12.84 5.03
CA GLU A 91 -11.48 14.12 5.62
C GLU A 91 -9.94 14.18 5.68
N GLY A 92 -9.28 13.04 5.91
CA GLY A 92 -7.81 12.95 5.91
C GLY A 92 -7.14 13.09 4.53
N ASN A 93 -7.88 12.95 3.43
CA ASN A 93 -7.38 13.12 2.06
C ASN A 93 -7.73 14.49 1.47
N ARG A 94 -8.59 15.28 2.13
CA ARG A 94 -9.20 16.51 1.59
C ARG A 94 -8.19 17.64 1.31
N LEU A 95 -7.06 17.64 2.03
CA LEU A 95 -5.94 18.57 1.85
C LEU A 95 -4.67 17.86 1.32
N GLY A 96 -4.79 16.59 0.93
CA GLY A 96 -3.67 15.79 0.46
C GLY A 96 -3.46 15.87 -1.05
N GLY A 97 -2.54 15.04 -1.55
CA GLY A 97 -2.30 14.83 -2.97
C GLY A 97 -2.03 13.35 -3.25
N LYS A 98 -2.26 12.92 -4.49
CA LYS A 98 -1.92 11.57 -4.94
C LYS A 98 -0.78 11.63 -5.93
N TRP A 99 0.29 10.90 -5.67
CA TRP A 99 1.29 10.60 -6.70
C TRP A 99 0.75 9.48 -7.59
N ILE A 100 0.47 9.79 -8.85
CA ILE A 100 0.05 8.80 -9.86
C ILE A 100 1.22 8.58 -10.81
N LEU A 101 1.90 7.45 -10.67
CA LEU A 101 2.92 7.07 -11.63
C LEU A 101 2.28 6.35 -12.83
N ARG A 102 2.12 7.06 -13.94
CA ARG A 102 1.61 6.48 -15.20
C ARG A 102 2.78 5.92 -16.02
N LEU A 103 2.96 4.62 -15.95
CA LEU A 103 4.07 3.94 -16.61
C LEU A 103 3.71 3.56 -18.05
N LYS A 104 4.55 3.92 -19.02
CA LYS A 104 4.45 3.40 -20.39
C LYS A 104 4.83 1.91 -20.39
N LYS A 105 4.18 1.13 -21.27
CA LYS A 105 4.48 -0.29 -21.48
C LYS A 105 5.99 -0.47 -21.69
N GLY A 106 6.64 -1.30 -20.86
CA GLY A 106 8.09 -1.58 -20.92
C GLY A 106 8.97 -0.81 -19.92
N LEU A 107 8.51 0.30 -19.34
CA LEU A 107 9.22 1.02 -18.26
C LEU A 107 8.68 0.71 -16.86
N SER A 108 7.52 0.05 -16.80
CA SER A 108 6.80 -0.17 -15.56
C SER A 108 7.54 -1.09 -14.58
N THR A 109 8.25 -2.09 -15.10
CA THR A 109 8.92 -3.11 -14.28
C THR A 109 10.06 -2.51 -13.46
N ARG A 110 10.96 -1.73 -14.08
CA ARG A 110 12.10 -1.12 -13.38
C ARG A 110 11.72 -0.04 -12.38
N LEU A 111 10.69 0.75 -12.70
CA LEU A 111 10.19 1.81 -11.82
C LEU A 111 9.40 1.27 -10.63
N TRP A 112 8.75 0.11 -10.79
CA TRP A 112 8.06 -0.57 -9.71
C TRP A 112 9.05 -1.15 -8.70
N GLU A 113 10.13 -1.79 -9.16
CA GLU A 113 11.23 -2.23 -8.28
C GLU A 113 11.86 -1.04 -7.53
N LEU A 114 12.13 0.08 -8.21
CA LEU A 114 12.69 1.29 -7.58
C LEU A 114 11.78 1.91 -6.51
N LEU A 115 10.46 1.83 -6.67
CA LEU A 115 9.49 2.40 -5.72
C LEU A 115 9.37 1.61 -4.42
N VAL A 116 9.71 0.33 -4.46
CA VAL A 116 9.58 -0.59 -3.32
C VAL A 116 10.83 -0.56 -2.44
N PHE A 117 11.98 -0.22 -3.03
CA PHE A 117 13.27 -0.17 -2.34
C PHE A 117 13.76 1.25 -1.99
N ALA A 118 12.99 2.30 -2.30
CA ALA A 118 13.29 3.70 -1.95
C ALA A 118 12.57 4.11 -0.66
#